data_AF-A0A848KNH4-F1
#
_entry.id   AF-A0A848KNH4-F1
#
_cell.length_a   1.000
_cell.length_b   1.000
_cell.length_c   1.000
_cell.angle_alpha   90.00
_cell.angle_beta   90.00
_cell.angle_gamma   90.00
#
_symmetry.space_group_name_H-M   'P 1'
#
loop_
_entity.id
_entity.type
_entity.pdbx_description
1 polymer ?
#
loop_
_entity_poly.entity_id
_entity_poly.type
_entity_poly.pdbx_seq_one_letter_code
_entity_poly.pdbx_strand_id
1 'polypeptide(L)'
;MTELTPDGLDEQVNAVFATLLDAPPARDDDGDIPLQLDACTLYVSTAYDARAIDMWAPLVVAINDTAQAAFTAAFLNNKFPELKFRLLADRLIVGCRVPADPLVTPHVDRMLGHLSQAFAGRNELAISLSGRAADTPQPDWRDDEQERERTILRTIFELQHADDAISVDDVVAICRSDQQTVLNVLALSNNLETQLRSDAEHDLDPDDAAHDRASADEWKNTSDALRTALRMIALKA
;
A
#
# COMPACT_ATOMS: atom_id res chain seq x y z
N MET A 1 31.44 -2.75 -12.10
CA MET A 1 30.41 -2.70 -11.04
C MET A 1 29.62 -3.97 -11.17
N THR A 2 29.66 -4.82 -10.15
CA THR A 2 28.92 -6.09 -10.14
C THR A 2 27.43 -5.77 -10.16
N GLU A 3 26.67 -6.46 -11.01
CA GLU A 3 25.23 -6.28 -11.12
C GLU A 3 24.58 -6.75 -9.80
N LEU A 4 23.79 -5.88 -9.16
CA LEU A 4 23.10 -6.21 -7.91
C LEU A 4 21.94 -7.13 -8.24
N THR A 5 22.08 -8.41 -7.91
CA THR A 5 20.99 -9.41 -8.03
C THR A 5 20.01 -9.27 -6.86
N PRO A 6 18.78 -9.79 -6.98
CA PRO A 6 17.84 -9.84 -5.87
C PRO A 6 18.44 -10.47 -4.61
N ASP A 7 19.04 -11.65 -4.74
CA ASP A 7 19.71 -12.34 -3.63
C ASP A 7 20.85 -11.49 -3.03
N GLY A 8 21.59 -10.74 -3.87
CA GLY A 8 22.66 -9.87 -3.42
C GLY A 8 22.18 -8.63 -2.67
N LEU A 9 20.98 -8.12 -2.97
CA LEU A 9 20.34 -7.06 -2.18
C LEU A 9 19.88 -7.60 -0.83
N ASP A 10 19.26 -8.78 -0.79
CA ASP A 10 18.83 -9.39 0.48
C ASP A 10 20.00 -9.71 1.41
N GLU A 11 21.12 -10.18 0.87
CA GLU A 11 22.34 -10.39 1.66
C GLU A 11 22.84 -9.09 2.29
N GLN A 12 22.86 -7.98 1.52
CA GLN A 12 23.25 -6.66 2.05
C GLN A 12 22.29 -6.17 3.13
N VAL A 13 20.98 -6.29 2.90
CA VAL A 13 19.95 -5.93 3.88
C VAL A 13 20.12 -6.75 5.15
N ASN A 14 20.23 -8.07 5.03
CA ASN A 14 20.41 -8.96 6.18
C ASN A 14 21.68 -8.61 6.97
N ALA A 15 22.79 -8.29 6.29
CA ALA A 15 24.04 -7.90 6.97
C ALA A 15 23.92 -6.56 7.72
N VAL A 16 23.26 -5.57 7.11
CA VAL A 16 23.03 -4.26 7.73
C VAL A 16 22.11 -4.39 8.94
N PHE A 17 20.97 -5.06 8.79
CA PHE A 17 20.04 -5.23 9.91
C PHE A 17 20.57 -6.19 10.98
N ALA A 18 21.38 -7.19 10.63
CA ALA A 18 22.07 -7.99 11.64
C ALA A 18 23.00 -7.15 12.52
N THR A 19 23.65 -6.14 11.93
CA THR A 19 24.49 -5.19 12.67
C THR A 19 23.65 -4.27 13.55
N LEU A 20 22.51 -3.78 13.05
CA LEU A 20 21.63 -2.88 13.81
C LEU A 20 20.90 -3.58 14.97
N LEU A 21 20.57 -4.86 14.80
CA LEU A 21 19.79 -5.65 15.76
C LEU A 21 20.65 -6.50 16.70
N ASP A 22 21.95 -6.60 16.44
CA ASP A 22 22.87 -7.55 17.09
C ASP A 22 22.41 -9.03 16.97
N ALA A 23 21.61 -9.32 15.94
CA ALA A 23 21.07 -10.65 15.63
C ALA A 23 20.58 -10.71 14.18
N PRO A 24 20.60 -11.88 13.50
CA PRO A 24 20.03 -12.02 12.16
C PRO A 24 18.55 -11.57 12.13
N PRO A 25 18.14 -10.72 11.18
CA PRO A 25 16.75 -10.31 11.07
C PRO A 25 15.87 -11.52 10.71
N ALA A 26 14.73 -11.66 11.38
CA ALA A 26 13.68 -12.56 10.95
C ALA A 26 12.88 -11.88 9.83
N ARG A 27 12.50 -12.66 8.82
CA ARG A 27 11.54 -12.24 7.80
C ARG A 27 10.19 -12.89 8.07
N ASP A 28 9.11 -12.20 7.74
CA ASP A 28 7.77 -12.77 7.70
C ASP A 28 7.54 -13.54 6.39
N ASP A 29 6.32 -14.04 6.20
CA ASP A 29 5.94 -14.89 5.07
C ASP A 29 6.00 -14.15 3.72
N ASP A 30 5.95 -12.81 3.74
CA ASP A 30 5.98 -11.93 2.56
C ASP A 30 7.41 -11.45 2.24
N GLY A 31 8.37 -11.84 3.08
CA GLY A 31 9.77 -11.50 2.95
C GLY A 31 10.15 -10.15 3.55
N ASP A 32 9.21 -9.47 4.23
CA ASP A 32 9.48 -8.22 4.95
C ASP A 32 10.17 -8.53 6.28
N ILE A 33 10.99 -7.59 6.77
CA ILE A 33 11.62 -7.69 8.08
C ILE A 33 10.78 -6.86 9.08
N PRO A 34 9.98 -7.48 9.95
CA PRO A 34 9.28 -6.76 11.01
C PRO A 34 10.26 -6.37 12.13
N LEU A 35 10.28 -5.09 12.45
CA LEU A 35 11.14 -4.48 13.46
C LEU A 35 10.29 -3.76 14.50
N GLN A 36 10.56 -4.01 15.78
CA GLN A 36 9.98 -3.20 16.83
C GLN A 36 10.82 -1.92 17.00
N LEU A 37 10.26 -0.78 16.61
CA LEU A 37 10.87 0.53 16.79
C LEU A 37 9.98 1.36 17.71
N ASP A 38 10.50 1.66 18.90
CA ASP A 38 9.71 2.18 20.02
C ASP A 38 8.45 1.32 20.25
N ALA A 39 7.28 1.93 20.26
CA ALA A 39 6.03 1.22 20.44
C ALA A 39 5.29 0.95 19.10
N CYS A 40 5.96 1.05 17.95
CA CYS A 40 5.42 0.73 16.62
C CYS A 40 6.15 -0.47 15.99
N THR A 41 5.43 -1.24 15.17
CA THR A 41 6.05 -2.22 14.27
C THR A 41 6.35 -1.54 12.93
N LEU A 42 7.63 -1.53 12.57
CA LEU A 42 8.17 -1.05 11.31
C LEU A 42 8.45 -2.26 10.43
N TYR A 43 8.05 -2.20 9.18
CA TYR A 43 8.32 -3.24 8.19
C TYR A 43 9.38 -2.73 7.22
N VAL A 44 10.32 -3.60 6.88
CA VAL A 44 11.38 -3.32 5.92
C VAL A 44 11.28 -4.30 4.76
N SER A 45 11.01 -3.78 3.57
CA SER A 45 10.86 -4.56 2.35
C SER A 45 11.97 -4.22 1.35
N THR A 46 12.40 -5.19 0.55
CA THR A 46 13.33 -4.97 -0.56
C THR A 46 12.59 -4.53 -1.82
N ALA A 47 13.06 -3.45 -2.45
CA ALA A 47 12.55 -2.94 -3.71
C ALA A 47 13.62 -3.14 -4.79
N TYR A 48 13.67 -4.35 -5.37
CA TYR A 48 14.75 -4.77 -6.28
C TYR A 48 14.89 -3.89 -7.51
N ASP A 49 13.78 -3.59 -8.21
CA ASP A 49 13.79 -2.75 -9.42
C ASP A 49 14.32 -1.34 -9.14
N ALA A 50 14.00 -0.82 -7.97
CA ALA A 50 14.45 0.50 -7.51
C ALA A 50 15.83 0.46 -6.83
N ARG A 51 16.41 -0.73 -6.64
CA ARG A 51 17.65 -0.96 -5.88
C ARG A 51 17.65 -0.24 -4.53
N ALA A 52 16.58 -0.44 -3.78
CA ALA A 52 16.33 0.27 -2.54
C ALA A 52 15.69 -0.66 -1.49
N ILE A 53 15.61 -0.17 -0.26
CA ILE A 53 14.70 -0.71 0.75
C ILE A 53 13.59 0.30 1.04
N ASP A 54 12.39 -0.20 1.30
CA ASP A 54 11.29 0.60 1.81
C ASP A 54 11.09 0.27 3.30
N MET A 55 11.03 1.31 4.12
CA MET A 55 10.74 1.19 5.54
C MET A 55 9.44 1.91 5.83
N TRP A 56 8.47 1.22 6.41
CA TRP A 56 7.14 1.79 6.60
C TRP A 56 6.45 1.24 7.83
N ALA A 57 5.59 2.07 8.42
CA ALA A 57 4.78 1.70 9.56
C ALA A 57 3.42 2.39 9.51
N PRO A 58 2.36 1.70 9.94
CA PRO A 58 1.11 2.36 10.27
C PRO A 58 1.24 3.21 11.53
N LEU A 59 0.69 4.41 11.53
CA LEU A 59 0.63 5.29 12.70
C LEU A 59 -0.75 5.25 13.35
N VAL A 60 -1.78 5.40 12.52
CA VAL A 60 -3.18 5.45 12.95
C VAL A 60 -4.01 4.58 12.02
N VAL A 61 -4.92 3.80 12.59
CA VAL A 61 -5.85 2.91 11.88
C VAL A 61 -7.29 3.22 12.29
N ALA A 62 -8.27 2.70 11.54
CA ALA A 62 -9.69 2.92 11.81
C ALA A 62 -10.05 4.42 11.88
N ILE A 63 -9.48 5.20 10.97
CA ILE A 63 -9.71 6.64 10.86
C ILE A 63 -11.12 6.89 10.32
N ASN A 64 -11.92 7.62 11.10
CA ASN A 64 -13.27 7.99 10.70
C ASN A 64 -13.31 9.29 9.87
N ASP A 65 -12.41 10.24 10.14
CA ASP A 65 -12.32 11.52 9.43
C ASP A 65 -11.16 11.52 8.41
N THR A 66 -11.44 10.94 7.24
CA THR A 66 -10.45 10.81 6.16
C THR A 66 -10.03 12.14 5.55
N ALA A 67 -10.91 13.16 5.58
CA ALA A 67 -10.58 14.49 5.09
C ALA A 67 -9.56 15.18 5.99
N GLN A 68 -9.77 15.14 7.31
CA GLN A 68 -8.81 15.65 8.28
C GLN A 68 -7.50 14.86 8.23
N ALA A 69 -7.55 13.55 7.99
CA ALA A 69 -6.37 12.72 7.85
C ALA A 69 -5.54 13.06 6.61
N ALA A 70 -6.17 13.32 5.47
CA ALA A 70 -5.49 13.77 4.26
C ALA A 70 -4.78 15.12 4.48
N PHE A 71 -5.46 16.09 5.12
CA PHE A 71 -4.86 17.37 5.50
C PHE A 71 -3.67 17.18 6.46
N THR A 72 -3.84 16.32 7.45
CA THR A 72 -2.79 16.00 8.44
C THR A 72 -1.58 15.35 7.77
N ALA A 73 -1.78 14.43 6.82
CA ALA A 73 -0.71 13.83 6.05
C ALA A 73 0.09 14.88 5.25
N ALA A 74 -0.58 15.84 4.61
CA ALA A 74 0.07 16.94 3.91
C ALA A 74 0.91 17.82 4.86
N PHE A 75 0.37 18.12 6.05
CA PHE A 75 1.12 18.86 7.08
C PHE A 75 2.36 18.09 7.57
N LEU A 76 2.22 16.79 7.83
CA LEU A 76 3.33 15.94 8.29
C LEU A 76 4.42 15.79 7.23
N ASN A 77 4.06 15.71 5.94
CA ASN A 77 5.01 15.71 4.83
C ASN A 77 5.86 17.00 4.77
N ASN A 78 5.30 18.15 5.18
CA ASN A 78 6.09 19.39 5.29
C ASN A 78 6.97 19.42 6.54
N LYS A 79 6.52 18.79 7.64
CA LYS A 79 7.24 18.75 8.91
C LYS A 79 8.43 17.79 8.88
N PHE A 80 8.32 16.69 8.14
CA PHE A 80 9.32 15.63 8.03
C PHE A 80 9.69 15.41 6.56
N PRO A 81 10.58 16.23 5.98
CA PRO A 81 10.90 16.19 4.55
C PRO A 81 11.48 14.85 4.06
N GLU A 82 12.09 14.07 4.96
CA GLU A 82 12.71 12.78 4.64
C GLU A 82 11.72 11.61 4.66
N LEU A 83 10.49 11.84 5.13
CA LEU A 83 9.45 10.82 5.28
C LEU A 83 8.26 11.13 4.36
N LYS A 84 7.52 10.08 4.01
CA LYS A 84 6.26 10.18 3.28
C LYS A 84 5.11 9.64 4.11
N PHE A 85 4.17 10.52 4.41
CA PHE A 85 2.89 10.22 5.04
C PHE A 85 1.82 10.06 3.96
N ARG A 86 1.07 8.97 4.01
CA ARG A 86 -0.01 8.63 3.08
C ARG A 86 -1.24 8.16 3.85
N LEU A 87 -2.40 8.63 3.42
CA LEU A 87 -3.67 8.04 3.82
C LEU A 87 -3.99 6.92 2.84
N LEU A 88 -4.08 5.69 3.33
CA LEU A 88 -4.51 4.54 2.55
C LEU A 88 -5.78 3.99 3.19
N ALA A 89 -6.91 4.13 2.49
CA ALA A 89 -8.24 3.87 3.03
C ALA A 89 -8.46 4.62 4.36
N ASP A 90 -8.55 3.90 5.48
CA ASP A 90 -8.78 4.40 6.83
C ASP A 90 -7.51 4.41 7.69
N ARG A 91 -6.32 4.42 7.07
CA ARG A 91 -5.03 4.29 7.77
C ARG A 91 -4.04 5.36 7.36
N LEU A 92 -3.41 6.00 8.34
CA LEU A 92 -2.29 6.89 8.13
C LEU A 92 -1.00 6.09 8.24
N ILE A 93 -0.30 5.94 7.12
CA ILE A 93 0.97 5.22 7.00
C ILE A 93 2.10 6.23 6.86
N VAL A 94 3.22 5.99 7.53
CA VAL A 94 4.49 6.69 7.29
C VAL A 94 5.51 5.73 6.70
N GLY A 95 6.37 6.22 5.82
CA GLY A 95 7.54 5.45 5.40
C GLY A 95 8.58 6.29 4.71
N CYS A 96 9.69 5.66 4.37
CA CYS A 96 10.75 6.23 3.56
C CYS A 96 11.39 5.15 2.71
N ARG A 97 12.11 5.59 1.67
CA ARG A 97 12.89 4.73 0.79
C ARG A 97 14.37 5.05 0.95
N VAL A 98 15.19 4.02 1.12
CA VAL A 98 16.65 4.16 1.25
C VAL A 98 17.33 3.45 0.09
N PRO A 99 18.11 4.16 -0.74
CA PRO A 99 18.93 3.53 -1.77
C PRO A 99 19.85 2.46 -1.19
N ALA A 100 19.96 1.33 -1.90
CA ALA A 100 20.62 0.12 -1.42
C ALA A 100 21.71 -0.39 -2.39
N ASP A 101 22.21 0.48 -3.28
CA ASP A 101 23.30 0.19 -4.21
C ASP A 101 24.42 1.26 -4.09
N PRO A 102 25.27 1.19 -3.04
CA PRO A 102 25.29 0.22 -1.94
C PRO A 102 24.39 0.62 -0.75
N LEU A 103 23.96 -0.36 0.04
CA LEU A 103 23.26 -0.08 1.30
C LEU A 103 24.25 0.34 2.40
N VAL A 104 24.02 1.51 2.98
CA VAL A 104 24.94 2.13 3.95
C VAL A 104 24.27 2.22 5.32
N THR A 105 24.79 1.49 6.31
CA THR A 105 24.22 1.39 7.67
C THR A 105 23.91 2.76 8.32
N PRO A 106 24.80 3.77 8.28
CA PRO A 106 24.48 5.11 8.79
C PRO A 106 23.27 5.80 8.16
N HIS A 107 22.93 5.50 6.90
CA HIS A 107 21.73 6.06 6.26
C HIS A 107 20.46 5.40 6.77
N VAL A 108 20.51 4.08 6.99
CA VAL A 108 19.41 3.33 7.61
C VAL A 108 19.18 3.83 9.04
N ASP A 109 20.23 3.91 9.85
CA ASP A 109 20.16 4.40 11.24
C ASP A 109 19.57 5.81 11.33
N ARG A 110 19.99 6.72 10.44
CA ARG A 110 19.42 8.07 10.36
C ARG A 110 17.92 8.04 10.06
N MET A 111 17.49 7.23 9.10
CA MET A 111 16.07 7.11 8.74
C MET A 111 15.23 6.49 9.85
N LEU A 112 15.77 5.50 10.58
CA LEU A 112 15.13 4.96 11.79
C LEU A 112 14.94 6.06 12.85
N GLY A 113 15.93 6.95 13.01
CA GLY A 113 15.81 8.13 13.88
C GLY A 113 14.66 9.08 13.48
N HIS A 114 14.50 9.35 12.18
CA HIS A 114 13.38 10.17 11.70
C HIS A 114 12.01 9.47 11.92
N LEU A 115 11.93 8.16 11.66
CA LEU A 115 10.73 7.36 11.91
C LEU A 115 10.35 7.35 13.40
N SER A 116 11.32 7.16 14.30
CA SER A 116 11.11 7.25 15.74
C SER A 116 10.54 8.61 16.17
N GLN A 117 11.04 9.72 15.61
CA GLN A 117 10.48 11.06 15.87
C GLN A 117 9.03 11.20 15.38
N ALA A 118 8.67 10.58 14.26
CA ALA A 118 7.29 10.55 13.78
C ALA A 118 6.38 9.72 14.70
N PHE A 119 6.90 8.61 15.26
CA PHE A 119 6.16 7.72 16.14
C PHE A 119 5.80 8.34 17.48
N ALA A 120 6.65 9.25 17.99
CA ALA A 120 6.42 9.92 19.26
C ALA A 120 5.07 10.66 19.34
N GLY A 121 4.55 11.16 18.21
CA GLY A 121 3.28 11.91 18.15
C GLY A 121 2.05 11.08 17.77
N ARG A 122 2.16 9.75 17.67
CA ARG A 122 1.09 8.92 17.09
C ARG A 122 -0.20 8.90 17.93
N ASN A 123 -0.09 9.00 19.25
CA ASN A 123 -1.24 8.91 20.14
C ASN A 123 -2.08 10.19 20.03
N GLU A 124 -1.45 11.36 19.96
CA GLU A 124 -2.17 12.61 19.69
C GLU A 124 -2.79 12.61 18.29
N LEU A 125 -2.09 12.06 17.29
CA LEU A 125 -2.64 11.89 15.94
C LEU A 125 -3.88 10.98 15.95
N ALA A 126 -3.83 9.85 16.66
CA ALA A 126 -4.97 8.93 16.75
C ALA A 126 -6.21 9.61 17.34
N ILE A 127 -6.03 10.39 18.42
CA ILE A 127 -7.12 11.15 19.05
C ILE A 127 -7.67 12.20 18.08
N SER A 128 -6.79 12.97 17.44
CA SER A 128 -7.15 14.04 16.49
C SER A 128 -7.95 13.52 15.30
N LEU A 129 -7.56 12.36 14.78
CA LEU A 129 -8.18 11.73 13.61
C LEU A 129 -9.38 10.83 13.96
N SER A 130 -9.79 10.81 15.22
CA SER A 130 -10.84 9.90 15.72
C SER A 130 -10.59 8.44 15.32
N GLY A 131 -9.33 8.02 15.33
CA GLY A 131 -8.88 6.67 15.01
C GLY A 131 -8.24 5.99 16.22
N ARG A 132 -7.42 4.97 15.96
CA ARG A 132 -6.65 4.25 16.97
C ARG A 132 -5.18 4.27 16.60
N ALA A 133 -4.30 4.43 17.59
CA ALA A 133 -2.88 4.21 17.36
C ALA A 133 -2.68 2.77 16.88
N ALA A 134 -1.80 2.59 15.90
CA ALA A 134 -1.40 1.25 15.51
C ALA A 134 -0.55 0.66 16.64
N ASP A 135 -1.08 -0.34 17.34
CA ASP A 135 -0.37 -1.07 18.40
C ASP A 135 -0.14 -2.52 17.96
N THR A 136 1.01 -3.09 18.38
CA THR A 136 1.45 -4.50 18.19
C THR A 136 1.67 -4.90 16.72
N PRO A 137 2.49 -5.93 16.41
CA PRO A 137 2.51 -6.52 15.07
C PRO A 137 1.09 -6.98 14.78
N GLN A 138 0.41 -6.29 13.88
CA GLN A 138 -0.83 -6.81 13.37
C GLN A 138 -0.46 -7.81 12.25
N PRO A 139 -1.17 -8.94 12.12
CA PRO A 139 -1.00 -9.82 10.97
C PRO A 139 -1.08 -8.98 9.71
N ASP A 140 -0.22 -9.28 8.75
CA ASP A 140 0.01 -8.44 7.58
C ASP A 140 -1.31 -8.03 6.91
N TRP A 141 -1.51 -6.73 6.73
CA TRP A 141 -2.70 -6.20 6.03
C TRP A 141 -2.50 -6.15 4.53
N ARG A 142 -1.30 -6.49 4.04
CA ARG A 142 -1.02 -6.63 2.62
C ARG A 142 -1.56 -7.96 2.09
N ASP A 143 -1.54 -9.04 2.87
CA ASP A 143 -1.74 -10.37 2.29
C ASP A 143 -3.03 -11.13 2.62
N ASP A 144 -3.77 -10.90 3.72
CA ASP A 144 -4.92 -11.78 4.00
C ASP A 144 -6.30 -11.24 3.58
N GLU A 145 -6.60 -9.97 3.87
CA GLU A 145 -7.96 -9.41 3.66
C GLU A 145 -8.10 -8.58 2.38
N GLN A 146 -6.99 -8.30 1.68
CA GLN A 146 -7.03 -7.67 0.36
C GLN A 146 -6.45 -8.54 -0.75
N GLU A 147 -5.59 -9.53 -0.49
CA GLU A 147 -5.06 -10.35 -1.59
C GLU A 147 -6.16 -11.17 -2.26
N ARG A 148 -7.13 -11.65 -1.48
CA ARG A 148 -8.34 -12.26 -2.04
C ARG A 148 -9.08 -11.27 -2.95
N GLU A 149 -9.31 -10.05 -2.49
CA GLU A 149 -10.01 -9.01 -3.24
C GLU A 149 -9.21 -8.49 -4.45
N ARG A 150 -7.88 -8.42 -4.36
CA ARG A 150 -6.95 -8.09 -5.45
C ARG A 150 -6.93 -9.20 -6.49
N THR A 151 -6.89 -10.46 -6.04
CA THR A 151 -6.98 -11.62 -6.92
C THR A 151 -8.35 -11.67 -7.60
N ILE A 152 -9.44 -11.37 -6.89
CA ILE A 152 -10.78 -11.23 -7.49
C ILE A 152 -10.79 -10.10 -8.52
N LEU A 153 -10.25 -8.92 -8.17
CA LEU A 153 -10.20 -7.76 -9.07
C LEU A 153 -9.40 -8.08 -10.34
N ARG A 154 -8.20 -8.67 -10.19
CA ARG A 154 -7.34 -9.11 -11.30
C ARG A 154 -8.07 -10.12 -12.18
N THR A 155 -8.75 -11.10 -11.58
CA THR A 155 -9.52 -12.11 -12.32
C THR A 155 -10.65 -11.47 -13.13
N ILE A 156 -11.40 -10.54 -12.53
CA ILE A 156 -12.46 -9.81 -13.24
C ILE A 156 -11.86 -9.01 -14.39
N PHE A 157 -10.78 -8.28 -14.15
CA PHE A 157 -10.13 -7.44 -15.16
C PHE A 157 -9.59 -8.28 -16.34
N GLU A 158 -8.84 -9.35 -16.06
CA GLU A 158 -8.29 -10.24 -17.09
C GLU A 158 -9.40 -10.89 -17.93
N LEU A 159 -10.46 -11.38 -17.29
CA LEU A 159 -11.58 -12.02 -18.00
C LEU A 159 -12.46 -11.02 -18.77
N GLN A 160 -12.52 -9.75 -18.36
CA GLN A 160 -13.18 -8.71 -19.14
C GLN A 160 -12.46 -8.38 -20.46
N HIS A 161 -11.15 -8.61 -20.51
CA HIS A 161 -10.30 -8.34 -21.67
C HIS A 161 -9.92 -9.61 -22.44
N ALA A 162 -10.42 -10.78 -22.02
CA ALA A 162 -10.33 -12.01 -22.79
C ALA A 162 -11.34 -12.01 -23.95
N ASP A 163 -11.13 -12.87 -24.96
CA ASP A 163 -11.99 -12.98 -26.15
C ASP A 163 -13.47 -13.28 -25.82
N ASP A 164 -13.74 -13.90 -24.67
CA ASP A 164 -15.08 -14.14 -24.11
C ASP A 164 -15.33 -13.20 -22.93
N ALA A 165 -15.94 -12.05 -23.19
CA ALA A 165 -16.27 -11.07 -22.15
C ALA A 165 -17.21 -11.66 -21.08
N ILE A 166 -16.84 -11.52 -19.81
CA ILE A 166 -17.64 -12.02 -18.69
C ILE A 166 -18.96 -11.28 -18.52
N SER A 167 -19.99 -12.01 -18.12
CA SER A 167 -21.30 -11.45 -17.78
C SER A 167 -21.33 -10.91 -16.35
N VAL A 168 -22.38 -10.15 -16.01
CA VAL A 168 -22.59 -9.67 -14.64
C VAL A 168 -22.83 -10.83 -13.66
N ASP A 169 -23.46 -11.92 -14.12
CA ASP A 169 -23.66 -13.12 -13.29
C ASP A 169 -22.31 -13.80 -12.96
N ASP A 170 -21.35 -13.77 -13.88
CA ASP A 170 -19.99 -14.27 -13.63
C ASP A 170 -19.27 -13.40 -12.58
N VAL A 171 -19.40 -12.07 -12.66
CA VAL A 171 -18.86 -11.16 -11.64
C VAL A 171 -19.46 -11.45 -10.26
N VAL A 172 -20.78 -11.66 -10.18
CA VAL A 172 -21.46 -12.06 -8.93
C VAL A 172 -20.91 -13.40 -8.42
N ALA A 173 -20.71 -14.37 -9.31
CA ALA A 173 -20.18 -15.69 -8.97
C ALA A 173 -18.74 -15.63 -8.46
N ILE A 174 -17.87 -14.84 -9.11
CA ILE A 174 -16.48 -14.61 -8.69
C ILE A 174 -16.45 -13.98 -7.29
N CYS A 175 -17.32 -13.01 -7.03
CA CYS A 175 -17.49 -12.41 -5.69
C CYS A 175 -18.26 -13.30 -4.70
N ARG A 176 -18.61 -14.54 -5.08
CA ARG A 176 -19.36 -15.53 -4.28
C ARG A 176 -20.70 -15.00 -3.75
N SER A 177 -21.34 -14.09 -4.48
CA SER A 177 -22.57 -13.40 -4.07
C SER A 177 -22.47 -12.68 -2.72
N ASP A 178 -21.26 -12.35 -2.26
CA ASP A 178 -21.05 -11.62 -1.02
C ASP A 178 -21.01 -10.11 -1.26
N GLN A 179 -21.97 -9.40 -0.68
CA GLN A 179 -22.08 -7.95 -0.79
C GLN A 179 -20.82 -7.24 -0.28
N GLN A 180 -20.22 -7.71 0.81
CA GLN A 180 -19.05 -7.06 1.39
C GLN A 180 -17.82 -7.24 0.47
N THR A 181 -17.62 -8.45 -0.06
CA THR A 181 -16.59 -8.71 -1.08
C THR A 181 -16.76 -7.77 -2.29
N VAL A 182 -17.96 -7.59 -2.84
CA VAL A 182 -18.19 -6.69 -3.99
C VAL A 182 -17.84 -5.24 -3.64
N LEU A 183 -18.22 -4.76 -2.46
CA LEU A 183 -17.88 -3.41 -2.01
C LEU A 183 -16.38 -3.19 -1.85
N ASN A 184 -15.66 -4.17 -1.29
CA ASN A 184 -14.21 -4.10 -1.12
C ASN A 184 -13.49 -4.06 -2.48
N VAL A 185 -13.87 -4.94 -3.41
CA VAL A 185 -13.30 -5.00 -4.77
C VAL A 185 -13.60 -3.72 -5.55
N LEU A 186 -14.81 -3.18 -5.42
CA LEU A 186 -15.20 -1.90 -6.03
C LEU A 186 -14.37 -0.73 -5.48
N ALA A 187 -14.07 -0.72 -4.18
CA ALA A 187 -13.21 0.31 -3.59
C ALA A 187 -11.79 0.25 -4.16
N LEU A 188 -11.21 -0.95 -4.32
CA LEU A 188 -9.90 -1.14 -4.95
C LEU A 188 -9.88 -0.63 -6.40
N SER A 189 -10.89 -1.00 -7.20
CA SER A 189 -11.02 -0.55 -8.59
C SER A 189 -11.11 0.98 -8.72
N ASN A 190 -11.92 1.64 -7.89
CA ASN A 190 -12.06 3.11 -7.93
C ASN A 190 -10.77 3.83 -7.50
N ASN A 191 -10.01 3.27 -6.55
CA ASN A 191 -8.74 3.86 -6.14
C ASN A 191 -7.72 3.83 -7.28
N LEU A 192 -7.63 2.71 -8.01
CA LEU A 192 -6.77 2.58 -9.19
C LEU A 192 -7.17 3.56 -10.31
N GLU A 193 -8.48 3.64 -10.61
CA GLU A 193 -8.99 4.61 -11.58
C GLU A 193 -8.61 6.05 -11.18
N THR A 194 -8.84 6.43 -9.93
CA THR A 194 -8.54 7.78 -9.43
C THR A 194 -7.05 8.08 -9.53
N GLN A 195 -6.20 7.10 -9.20
CA GLN A 195 -4.76 7.25 -9.29
C GLN A 195 -4.31 7.47 -10.74
N LEU A 196 -4.73 6.61 -11.68
CA LEU A 196 -4.38 6.74 -13.09
C LEU A 196 -4.87 8.06 -13.70
N ARG A 197 -6.07 8.54 -13.31
CA ARG A 197 -6.54 9.87 -13.74
C ARG A 197 -5.66 10.99 -13.20
N SER A 198 -5.26 10.90 -11.94
CA SER A 198 -4.35 11.86 -11.32
C SER A 198 -2.98 11.84 -12.00
N ASP A 199 -2.42 10.66 -12.27
CA ASP A 199 -1.12 10.49 -12.91
C ASP A 199 -1.14 11.10 -14.32
N ALA A 200 -2.18 10.83 -15.11
CA ALA A 200 -2.38 11.42 -16.43
C ALA A 200 -2.52 12.96 -16.46
N GLU A 201 -2.98 13.58 -15.37
CA GLU A 201 -3.08 15.04 -15.26
C GLU A 201 -1.74 15.70 -14.96
N HIS A 202 -0.83 14.97 -14.31
CA HIS A 202 0.48 15.47 -13.86
C HIS A 202 1.64 15.04 -14.77
N ASP A 203 1.41 14.08 -15.67
CA ASP A 203 2.43 13.65 -16.61
C ASP A 203 2.74 14.74 -17.65
N LEU A 204 4.02 14.95 -17.89
CA LEU A 204 4.54 15.90 -18.86
C LEU A 204 4.66 15.28 -20.25
N ASP A 205 4.70 13.94 -20.34
CA ASP A 205 4.69 13.21 -21.60
C ASP A 205 3.23 12.98 -22.06
N PRO A 206 2.83 13.52 -23.22
CA PRO A 206 1.47 13.35 -23.74
C PRO A 206 1.09 11.89 -24.03
N ASP A 207 2.06 11.03 -24.38
CA ASP A 207 1.81 9.64 -24.73
C ASP A 207 1.54 8.82 -23.46
N ASP A 208 2.34 9.02 -22.40
CA ASP A 208 2.12 8.38 -21.10
C ASP A 208 0.82 8.89 -20.45
N ALA A 209 0.55 10.20 -20.52
CA ALA A 209 -0.74 10.76 -20.08
C ALA A 209 -1.94 10.16 -20.83
N ALA A 210 -1.78 9.83 -22.12
CA ALA A 210 -2.84 9.20 -22.90
C ALA A 210 -3.01 7.72 -22.53
N HIS A 211 -1.91 7.01 -22.26
CA HIS A 211 -1.93 5.64 -21.78
C HIS A 211 -2.64 5.50 -20.43
N ASP A 212 -2.34 6.38 -19.48
CA ASP A 212 -2.96 6.37 -18.16
C ASP A 212 -4.46 6.71 -18.22
N ARG A 213 -4.86 7.65 -19.09
CA ARG A 213 -6.29 7.93 -19.34
C ARG A 213 -7.02 6.73 -19.90
N ALA A 214 -6.44 6.04 -20.89
CA ALA A 214 -7.04 4.86 -21.48
C ALA A 214 -7.19 3.74 -20.44
N SER A 215 -6.14 3.50 -19.65
CA SER A 215 -6.16 2.53 -18.56
C SER A 215 -7.22 2.89 -17.50
N ALA A 216 -7.35 4.16 -17.14
CA ALA A 216 -8.40 4.62 -16.21
C ALA A 216 -9.81 4.34 -16.73
N ASP A 217 -10.04 4.48 -18.05
CA ASP A 217 -11.33 4.18 -18.66
C ASP A 217 -11.61 2.67 -18.72
N GLU A 218 -10.60 1.82 -18.84
CA GLU A 218 -10.73 0.36 -18.70
C GLU A 218 -11.16 -0.02 -17.27
N TRP A 219 -10.50 0.53 -16.25
CA TRP A 219 -10.88 0.31 -14.84
C TRP A 219 -12.28 0.85 -14.49
N LYS A 220 -12.71 1.91 -15.15
CA LYS A 220 -14.08 2.42 -15.00
C LYS A 220 -15.12 1.39 -15.45
N ASN A 221 -14.86 0.67 -16.55
CA ASN A 221 -15.75 -0.40 -17.02
C ASN A 221 -15.84 -1.53 -16.00
N THR A 222 -14.72 -1.90 -15.36
CA THR A 222 -14.69 -2.85 -14.24
C THR A 222 -15.54 -2.38 -13.06
N SER A 223 -15.40 -1.10 -12.67
CA SER A 223 -16.19 -0.49 -11.60
C SER A 223 -17.71 -0.50 -11.90
N ASP A 224 -18.11 -0.27 -13.16
CA ASP A 224 -19.53 -0.29 -13.56
C ASP A 224 -20.12 -1.71 -13.56
N ALA A 225 -19.33 -2.73 -13.93
CA ALA A 225 -19.74 -4.13 -13.79
C ALA A 225 -19.95 -4.52 -12.32
N LEU A 226 -19.03 -4.13 -11.44
CA LEU A 226 -19.13 -4.36 -9.99
C LEU A 226 -20.34 -3.65 -9.37
N ARG A 227 -20.64 -2.40 -9.77
CA ARG A 227 -21.85 -1.69 -9.33
C ARG A 227 -23.13 -2.41 -9.77
N THR A 228 -23.12 -2.98 -10.97
CA THR A 228 -24.27 -3.75 -11.49
C THR A 228 -24.44 -5.06 -10.74
N ALA A 229 -23.35 -5.78 -10.47
CA ALA A 229 -23.34 -6.98 -9.62
C ALA A 229 -23.86 -6.69 -8.20
N LEU A 230 -23.41 -5.59 -7.59
CA LEU A 230 -23.87 -5.15 -6.28
C LEU A 230 -25.39 -4.91 -6.24
N ARG A 231 -25.93 -4.24 -7.27
CA ARG A 231 -27.39 -4.03 -7.40
C ARG A 231 -28.13 -5.37 -7.51
N MET A 232 -27.61 -6.34 -8.26
CA MET A 232 -28.25 -7.65 -8.37
C MET A 232 -28.27 -8.40 -7.04
N ILE A 233 -27.17 -8.37 -6.27
CA ILE A 233 -27.10 -9.03 -4.96
C ILE A 233 -28.05 -8.34 -3.97
N ALA A 234 -28.02 -7.00 -3.91
CA ALA A 234 -28.83 -6.22 -2.96
C ALA A 234 -30.34 -6.26 -3.26
N LEU A 235 -30.75 -6.47 -4.52
CA LEU A 235 -32.15 -6.52 -4.94
C LEU A 235 -32.72 -7.95 -5.01
N LYS A 236 -31.89 -9.00 -4.89
CA LYS A 236 -32.31 -10.40 -4.76
C LYS A 236 -32.41 -10.87 -3.30
N ALA A 237 -32.06 -10.02 -2.33
CA ALA A 237 -32.13 -10.29 -0.88
C ALA A 237 -33.54 -10.09 -0.31
#